data_AF-A0A964PS56-F1
#
_entry.id   AF-A0A964PS56-F1
#
_cell.length_a   1.000
_cell.length_b   1.000
_cell.length_c   1.000
_cell.angle_alpha   90.00
_cell.angle_beta   90.00
_cell.angle_gamma   90.00
#
_symmetry.space_group_name_H-M   'P 1'
#
loop_
_entity.id
_entity.type
_entity.pdbx_description
1 polymer ?
#
loop_
_entity_poly.entity_id
_entity_poly.type
_entity_poly.pdbx_seq_one_letter_code
_entity_poly.pdbx_strand_id
1 'polypeptide(L)' 'MSAPAISIPTGNSTLKNVGFTKLVKRDHGVYENVTATGSEHCYMKAGDPTSMPHLDKKIGD' A
#
# COMPACT_ATOMS: atom_id res chain seq x y z
N MET A 1 32.41 -5.47 7.67
CA MET A 1 32.16 -4.38 6.70
C MET A 1 30.77 -4.56 6.14
N SER A 2 29.94 -3.52 6.14
CA SER A 2 28.64 -3.52 5.44
C SER A 2 28.84 -2.95 4.03
N ALA A 3 28.12 -3.49 3.06
CA ALA A 3 28.09 -2.90 1.71
C ALA A 3 27.50 -1.48 1.78
N PRO A 4 27.99 -0.53 0.96
CA PRO A 4 27.35 0.76 0.82
C PRO A 4 25.94 0.58 0.23
N ALA A 5 24.95 1.28 0.78
CA ALA A 5 23.57 1.27 0.32
C ALA A 5 23.13 2.69 -0.04
N ILE A 6 22.38 2.82 -1.14
CA ILE A 6 21.74 4.08 -1.54
C ILE A 6 20.26 3.97 -1.19
N SER A 7 19.77 4.89 -0.37
CA SER A 7 18.35 4.98 0.00
C SER A 7 17.71 6.17 -0.69
N ILE A 8 16.86 5.92 -1.69
CA ILE A 8 16.12 6.97 -2.41
C ILE A 8 14.71 7.07 -1.79
N PRO A 9 14.35 8.21 -1.18
CA PRO A 9 13.00 8.39 -0.66
C PRO A 9 12.00 8.33 -1.82
N THR A 10 11.09 7.36 -1.75
CA THR A 10 10.08 7.14 -2.78
C THR A 10 8.73 7.66 -2.28
N GLY A 11 8.10 8.53 -3.07
CA GLY A 11 6.81 9.13 -2.75
C GLY A 11 5.63 8.16 -2.91
N ASN A 12 4.50 8.46 -2.25
CA ASN A 12 3.29 7.64 -2.36
C ASN A 12 2.80 7.54 -3.81
N SER A 13 2.87 8.63 -4.58
CA SER A 13 2.49 8.64 -6.01
C SER A 13 3.36 7.69 -6.83
N THR A 14 4.66 7.63 -6.55
CA THR A 14 5.58 6.71 -7.24
C THR A 14 5.21 5.26 -6.91
N LEU A 15 5.00 4.93 -5.62
CA LEU A 15 4.59 3.60 -5.18
C LEU A 15 3.25 3.17 -5.83
N LYS A 16 2.29 4.08 -5.88
CA LYS A 16 1.00 3.87 -6.55
C LYS A 16 1.19 3.57 -8.05
N ASN A 17 2.02 4.33 -8.73
CA ASN A 17 2.25 4.18 -10.17
C ASN A 17 2.96 2.86 -10.52
N VAL A 18 3.82 2.35 -9.64
CA VAL A 18 4.51 1.06 -9.85
C VAL A 18 3.74 -0.14 -9.26
N GLY A 19 2.47 0.04 -8.91
CA GLY A 19 1.57 -1.04 -8.50
C GLY A 19 1.64 -1.44 -7.03
N PHE A 20 2.43 -0.75 -6.20
CA PHE A 20 2.48 -1.04 -4.77
C PHE A 20 1.30 -0.45 -4.02
N THR A 21 0.85 -1.20 -3.00
CA THR A 21 -0.08 -0.69 -1.99
C THR A 21 0.68 -0.31 -0.73
N LYS A 22 0.46 0.91 -0.23
CA LYS A 22 1.01 1.38 1.04
C LYS A 22 -0.11 1.61 2.05
N LEU A 23 -0.07 0.84 3.14
CA LEU A 23 -1.00 0.92 4.25
C LEU A 23 -0.32 1.60 5.44
N VAL A 24 -0.88 2.71 5.91
CA VAL A 24 -0.41 3.44 7.10
C VAL A 24 -1.37 3.13 8.25
N LYS A 25 -0.84 2.55 9.33
CA LYS A 25 -1.65 2.27 10.52
C LYS A 25 -2.22 3.57 11.11
N ARG A 26 -3.53 3.60 11.34
CA ARG A 26 -4.23 4.73 11.99
C ARG A 26 -4.73 4.35 13.38
N ASP A 27 -5.25 3.14 13.52
CA ASP A 27 -5.72 2.58 14.78
C ASP A 27 -5.51 1.05 14.81
N HIS A 28 -5.91 0.39 15.90
CA HIS A 28 -5.90 -1.06 16.02
C HIS A 28 -6.77 -1.71 14.95
N GLY A 29 -6.13 -2.37 13.98
CA GLY A 29 -6.81 -3.03 12.87
C GLY A 29 -7.34 -2.08 11.79
N VAL A 30 -7.01 -0.78 11.83
CA VAL A 30 -7.41 0.20 10.82
C VAL A 30 -6.18 0.81 10.15
N TYR A 31 -6.14 0.72 8.83
CA TYR A 31 -5.04 1.19 8.01
C TYR A 31 -5.55 2.09 6.89
N GLU A 32 -4.87 3.20 6.64
CA GLU A 32 -5.15 4.06 5.50
C GLU A 32 -4.33 3.63 4.30
N ASN A 33 -5.00 3.38 3.18
CA ASN A 33 -4.38 3.16 1.88
C ASN A 33 -4.02 4.50 1.23
N VAL A 34 -2.79 4.96 1.45
CA VAL A 34 -2.28 6.23 0.88
C VAL A 34 -1.94 6.12 -0.62
N THR A 35 -2.22 4.96 -1.22
CA THR A 35 -2.01 4.64 -2.63
C THR A 35 -3.30 4.21 -3.32
N ALA A 36 -4.47 4.43 -2.69
CA ALA A 36 -5.76 3.98 -3.22
C ALA A 36 -6.00 4.50 -4.65
N THR A 37 -6.52 3.62 -5.51
CA THR A 37 -6.83 3.95 -6.91
C THR A 37 -8.26 3.56 -7.28
N GLY A 38 -8.88 4.35 -8.16
CA GLY A 38 -10.22 4.06 -8.70
C GLY A 38 -11.26 3.85 -7.60
N SER A 39 -11.78 2.62 -7.52
CA SER A 39 -12.80 2.20 -6.56
C SER A 39 -12.24 1.53 -5.29
N GLU A 40 -10.93 1.54 -5.07
CA GLU A 40 -10.35 1.03 -3.82
C GLU A 40 -10.76 1.88 -2.62
N HIS A 41 -10.99 1.22 -1.48
CA HIS A 41 -11.25 1.91 -0.22
C HIS A 41 -10.00 2.62 0.30
N CYS A 42 -10.16 3.87 0.76
CA CYS A 42 -9.09 4.63 1.43
C CYS A 42 -8.70 4.04 2.79
N TYR A 43 -9.56 3.21 3.39
CA TYR A 43 -9.32 2.54 4.65
C TYR A 43 -9.53 1.04 4.53
N MET A 44 -8.55 0.29 5.00
CA MET A 44 -8.59 -1.16 5.15
C MET A 44 -8.78 -1.50 6.63
N LYS A 45 -9.73 -2.39 6.91
CA LYS A 45 -10.02 -2.90 8.25
C LYS A 45 -9.65 -4.37 8.32
N ALA A 46 -8.93 -4.75 9.37
CA ALA A 46 -8.59 -6.14 9.63
C ALA A 46 -9.87 -6.97 9.83
N GLY A 47 -9.97 -8.09 9.11
CA GLY A 47 -11.13 -8.99 9.16
C GLY A 47 -12.28 -8.61 8.22
N ASP A 48 -12.22 -7.46 7.55
CA ASP A 48 -13.21 -7.07 6.53
C ASP A 48 -12.60 -7.20 5.12
N PRO A 49 -12.88 -8.30 4.40
CA PRO A 49 -12.33 -8.54 3.07
C PRO A 49 -12.81 -7.53 2.02
N THR A 50 -13.96 -6.87 2.24
CA THR A 50 -14.48 -5.87 1.29
C THR A 50 -13.67 -4.58 1.30
N SER A 51 -12.99 -4.31 2.41
CA SER A 51 -12.11 -3.15 2.58
C SER A 51 -10.69 -3.38 2.04
N MET A 52 -10.39 -4.58 1.53
CA MET A 52 -9.06 -4.88 1.02
C MET A 52 -8.76 -4.15 -0.30
N PRO A 53 -7.50 -3.72 -0.51
CA PRO A 53 -7.04 -3.26 -1.82
C PRO A 53 -7.18 -4.38 -2.87
N HIS A 54 -7.32 -4.01 -4.14
CA HIS A 54 -7.43 -4.95 -5.26
C HIS A 54 -6.08 -5.61 -5.56
N LEU A 55 -5.67 -6.56 -4.71
CA LEU A 55 -4.39 -7.25 -4.82
C LEU A 55 -4.27 -8.04 -6.13
N ASP A 56 -5.38 -8.59 -6.62
CA ASP A 56 -5.49 -9.31 -7.89
C ASP A 56 -5.09 -8.48 -9.11
N LYS A 57 -5.25 -7.15 -9.03
CA LYS A 57 -4.89 -6.22 -10.11
C LYS A 57 -3.45 -5.71 -10.01
N LYS A 58 -2.78 -5.98 -8.88
CA LYS A 58 -1.47 -5.42 -8.53
C LYS A 58 -0.38 -6.47 -8.47
N ILE A 59 -0.73 -7.72 -8.16
CA ILE A 59 0.18 -8.84 -8.03
C ILE A 59 -0.17 -9.85 -9.14
N GLY A 60 0.78 -10.11 -10.03
CA GLY A 60 0.72 -11.20 -11.02
C GLY A 60 1.69 -12.32 -10.63
N ASP A 61 1.45 -13.52 -11.17
CA ASP A 61 2.39 -14.66 -11.12
C ASP A 61 3.65 -14.38 -11.96
#